data_AF-A0A7C6E5Z7-F1
#
_entry.id   AF-A0A7C6E5Z7-F1
#
_cell.length_a   1.000
_cell.length_b   1.000
_cell.length_c   1.000
_cell.angle_alpha   90.00
_cell.angle_beta   90.00
_cell.angle_gamma   90.00
#
_symmetry.space_group_name_H-M   'P 1'
#
loop_
_entity.id
_entity.type
_entity.pdbx_description
1 polymer ?
#
loop_
_entity_poly.entity_id
_entity_poly.type
_entity_poly.pdbx_seq_one_letter_code
_entity_poly.pdbx_strand_id
1 'polypeptide(L)'
;MIGNCRVDLARLIGRAPDSLRPPEAEALAGKWIAVEIYTPENRPLRRIEAIGDSVEQCMGQLAARGLDPRRFEFQLFGWRSQS
;
A
#
# COMPACT_ATOMS: atom_id res chain seq x y z
N MET A 1 -9.75 -11.69 -20.70
CA MET A 1 -9.40 -12.76 -19.74
C MET A 1 -8.77 -12.08 -18.54
N ILE A 2 -9.56 -11.76 -17.50
CA ILE A 2 -8.98 -11.19 -16.28
C ILE A 2 -8.41 -12.37 -15.50
N GLY A 3 -7.10 -12.58 -15.67
CA GLY A 3 -6.36 -13.59 -14.93
C GLY A 3 -6.54 -13.31 -13.45
N ASN A 4 -7.26 -14.20 -12.77
CA ASN A 4 -7.45 -14.18 -11.33
C ASN A 4 -6.14 -14.60 -10.65
N CYS A 5 -5.06 -13.87 -10.90
CA CYS A 5 -3.84 -13.94 -10.13
C CYS A 5 -4.17 -13.31 -8.79
N ARG A 6 -4.57 -14.13 -7.82
CA ARG A 6 -4.70 -13.71 -6.41
C ARG A 6 -3.30 -13.29 -5.93
N VAL A 7 -2.90 -12.07 -6.26
CA VAL A 7 -1.71 -11.46 -5.69
C VAL A 7 -1.97 -11.36 -4.21
N ASP A 8 -1.09 -11.98 -3.44
CA ASP A 8 -1.17 -11.92 -2.00
C ASP A 8 -0.75 -10.52 -1.55
N LEU A 9 -1.73 -9.69 -1.22
CA LEU A 9 -1.49 -8.31 -0.79
C LEU A 9 -0.65 -8.27 0.49
N ALA A 10 -0.77 -9.28 1.37
CA ALA A 10 0.02 -9.35 2.60
C ALA A 10 1.54 -9.48 2.31
N ARG A 11 1.94 -10.11 1.20
CA ARG A 11 3.35 -10.13 0.75
C ARG A 11 3.88 -8.81 0.23
N LEU A 12 3.00 -7.84 -0.03
CA LEU A 12 3.38 -6.50 -0.48
C LEU A 12 3.64 -5.56 0.71
N ILE A 13 3.25 -5.98 1.92
CA ILE A 13 3.63 -5.29 3.17
C ILE A 13 5.15 -5.36 3.36
N GLY A 14 5.77 -4.25 3.74
CA GLY A 14 7.21 -4.06 3.85
C GLY A 14 7.94 -3.76 2.53
N ARG A 15 7.24 -3.81 1.39
CA ARG A 15 7.77 -3.45 0.05
C ARG A 15 7.56 -1.98 -0.26
N ALA A 16 8.38 -1.43 -1.15
CA ALA A 16 8.14 -0.11 -1.70
C ALA A 16 7.06 -0.17 -2.79
N PRO A 17 6.11 0.79 -2.83
CA PRO A 17 5.08 0.84 -3.86
C PRO A 17 5.71 1.05 -5.25
N ASP A 18 6.87 1.71 -5.32
CA ASP A 18 7.65 1.89 -6.55
C ASP A 18 8.30 0.59 -7.07
N SER A 19 8.47 -0.41 -6.20
CA SER A 19 9.06 -1.71 -6.55
C SER A 19 8.02 -2.75 -6.97
N LEU A 20 6.73 -2.39 -7.02
CA LEU A 20 5.65 -3.29 -7.39
C LEU A 20 5.70 -3.61 -8.89
N ARG A 21 5.52 -4.88 -9.24
CA ARG A 21 5.40 -5.29 -10.64
C ARG A 21 4.00 -4.94 -11.18
N PRO A 22 3.81 -4.84 -12.50
CA PRO A 22 2.52 -4.54 -13.12
C PRO A 22 1.34 -5.36 -12.57
N PRO A 23 1.41 -6.70 -12.44
CA PRO A 23 0.29 -7.48 -11.90
C PRO A 23 0.03 -7.21 -10.40
N GLU A 24 1.05 -6.80 -9.64
CA GLU A 24 0.90 -6.43 -8.22
C GLU A 24 0.25 -5.06 -8.08
N ALA A 25 0.63 -4.11 -8.94
CA ALA A 25 0.01 -2.79 -9.03
C ALA A 25 -1.46 -2.87 -9.47
N GLU A 26 -1.78 -3.74 -10.44
CA GLU A 26 -3.18 -4.01 -10.84
C GLU A 26 -3.99 -4.61 -9.70
N ALA A 27 -3.41 -5.51 -8.87
CA ALA A 27 -4.10 -6.06 -7.71
C ALA A 27 -4.29 -5.05 -6.57
N LEU A 28 -3.39 -4.07 -6.45
CA LEU A 28 -3.53 -2.93 -5.53
C LEU A 28 -4.53 -1.88 -6.03
N ALA A 29 -4.89 -1.90 -7.31
CA ALA A 29 -5.77 -0.90 -7.90
C ALA A 29 -7.10 -0.80 -7.15
N GLY A 30 -7.45 0.42 -6.72
CA GLY A 30 -8.65 0.70 -5.93
C GLY A 30 -8.52 0.37 -4.44
N LYS A 31 -7.35 -0.10 -3.96
CA LYS A 31 -7.08 -0.29 -2.53
C LYS A 31 -6.41 0.94 -1.93
N TRP A 32 -6.66 1.14 -0.64
CA TRP A 32 -5.93 2.06 0.21
C TRP A 32 -4.64 1.41 0.69
N ILE A 33 -3.56 2.17 0.63
CA ILE A 33 -2.27 1.77 1.18
C ILE A 33 -1.82 2.77 2.24
N ALA A 34 -1.26 2.26 3.34
CA ALA A 34 -0.56 3.06 4.32
C ALA A 34 0.94 2.94 4.08
N VAL A 35 1.60 4.08 3.87
CA VAL A 35 3.00 4.14 3.49
C VAL A 35 3.75 4.95 4.52
N GLU A 36 4.85 4.43 5.06
CA GLU A 36 5.61 5.17 6.08
C GLU A 36 6.17 6.49 5.52
N ILE A 37 5.87 7.61 6.19
CA ILE A 37 6.38 8.95 5.86
C ILE A 37 7.69 9.12 6.62
N TYR A 38 8.82 9.12 5.90
CA TYR A 38 10.12 9.46 6.47
C TYR A 38 10.59 10.85 6.02
N THR A 39 11.21 11.58 6.95
CA THR A 39 11.77 12.92 6.74
C THR A 39 12.98 12.90 5.79
N PRO A 40 13.23 14.00 5.06
CA PRO A 40 14.07 14.07 3.85
C PRO A 40 15.57 13.75 4.01
N GLU A 41 16.01 13.39 5.21
CA GLU A 41 17.42 13.21 5.58
C GLU A 41 17.95 11.82 5.21
N ASN A 42 17.07 10.83 5.04
CA ASN A 42 17.41 9.47 4.63
C ASN A 42 16.51 9.00 3.48
N ARG A 43 17.05 9.01 2.25
CA ARG A 43 16.41 8.38 1.06
C ARG A 43 16.53 6.84 1.12
N PRO A 44 15.73 6.05 0.35
CA PRO A 44 14.35 6.27 -0.09
C PRO A 44 13.56 4.94 -0.14
N LEU A 45 12.88 4.51 0.92
CA LEU A 45 11.90 3.42 0.77
C LEU A 45 10.66 3.76 1.58
N ARG A 46 9.76 4.51 0.95
CA ARG A 46 8.35 4.54 1.30
C ARG A 46 7.86 3.10 1.30
N ARG A 47 7.65 2.47 2.45
CA ARG A 47 7.23 1.06 2.53
C ARG A 47 5.75 0.99 2.83
N ILE A 48 5.06 0.07 2.16
CA ILE A 48 3.66 -0.23 2.44
C ILE A 48 3.60 -0.98 3.77
N GLU A 49 2.94 -0.44 4.79
CA GLU A 49 2.79 -1.10 6.09
C GLU A 49 1.37 -1.61 6.37
N ALA A 50 0.39 -1.15 5.61
CA ALA A 50 -0.96 -1.71 5.61
C ALA A 50 -1.63 -1.54 4.23
N ILE A 51 -2.53 -2.46 3.89
CA ILE A 51 -3.34 -2.42 2.66
C ILE A 51 -4.77 -2.78 3.04
N GLY A 52 -5.74 -1.99 2.59
CA GLY A 52 -7.14 -2.25 2.87
C GLY A 52 -8.07 -1.64 1.83
N ASP A 53 -9.34 -2.01 1.89
CA ASP A 53 -10.38 -1.40 1.05
C ASP A 53 -10.75 0.02 1.51
N SER A 54 -10.30 0.43 2.70
CA SER A 54 -10.61 1.73 3.30
C SER A 54 -9.50 2.15 4.26
N VAL A 55 -9.39 3.45 4.51
CA VAL A 55 -8.41 4.01 5.46
C VAL A 55 -8.58 3.38 6.85
N GLU A 56 -9.80 3.17 7.32
CA GLU A 56 -10.09 2.58 8.64
C GLU A 56 -9.52 1.16 8.77
N GLN A 57 -9.62 0.34 7.71
CA GLN A 57 -8.99 -0.98 7.67
C GLN A 57 -7.47 -0.89 7.78
N CYS A 58 -6.85 0.08 7.09
CA CYS A 58 -5.41 0.32 7.20
C CYS A 58 -5.03 0.76 8.63
N MET A 59 -5.80 1.67 9.24
CA MET A 59 -5.58 2.10 10.62
C MET A 59 -5.71 0.95 11.61
N GLY A 60 -6.71 0.08 11.45
CA GLY A 60 -6.89 -1.12 12.27
C GLY A 60 -5.69 -2.06 12.18
N GLN A 61 -5.15 -2.27 10.98
CA GLN A 61 -3.94 -3.09 10.78
C GLN A 61 -2.70 -2.47 11.42
N LEU A 62 -2.51 -1.14 11.32
CA LEU A 62 -1.40 -0.45 11.96
C LEU A 62 -1.51 -0.51 13.49
N ALA A 63 -2.70 -0.25 14.03
CA ALA A 63 -2.97 -0.32 15.46
C ALA A 63 -2.77 -1.73 16.02
N ALA A 64 -3.19 -2.77 15.29
CA ALA A 64 -2.95 -4.16 15.65
C ALA A 64 -1.45 -4.52 15.69
N ARG A 65 -0.62 -3.80 14.93
CA ARG A 65 0.85 -3.92 14.92
C ARG A 65 1.54 -2.98 15.90
N GLY A 66 0.79 -2.17 16.67
CA GLY A 66 1.33 -1.18 17.60
C GLY A 66 2.03 0.01 16.91
N LEU A 67 1.71 0.27 15.64
CA LEU A 67 2.27 1.35 14.84
C LEU A 67 1.41 2.61 14.95
N ASP A 68 2.05 3.79 15.01
CA ASP A 68 1.34 5.06 15.08
C ASP A 68 0.86 5.50 13.69
N PRO A 69 -0.46 5.56 13.41
CA PRO A 69 -1.00 5.85 12.09
C PRO A 69 -0.65 7.26 11.57
N ARG A 70 -0.23 8.19 12.42
CA ARG A 70 0.15 9.56 12.01
C ARG A 70 1.53 9.59 11.35
N ARG A 71 2.32 8.52 11.49
CA ARG A 71 3.61 8.34 10.80
C ARG A 71 3.44 7.78 9.39
N PHE A 72 2.21 7.48 8.98
CA PHE A 72 1.91 6.87 7.69
C PHE A 72 1.04 7.79 6.83
N GLU A 73 1.31 7.77 5.52
CA GLU A 73 0.51 8.40 4.49
C GLU A 73 -0.48 7.39 3.96
N PHE A 74 -1.77 7.73 3.99
CA PHE A 74 -2.80 6.92 3.38
C PHE A 74 -3.06 7.43 1.97
N GLN A 75 -2.84 6.58 0.98
CA GLN A 75 -3.05 6.92 -0.42
C GLN A 75 -3.95 5.88 -1.07
N LEU A 76 -4.90 6.34 -1.89
CA LEU A 76 -5.69 5.46 -2.75
C LEU A 76 -4.85 5.10 -3.97
N PHE A 77 -4.58 3.81 -4.15
CA PHE A 77 -3.82 3.34 -5.31
C PHE A 77 -4.73 3.32 -6.54
N GLY A 78 -4.83 4.47 -7.20
CA GLY A 78 -5.64 4.63 -8.41
C GLY A 78 -4.89 4.14 -9.65
N TRP A 79 -5.26 2.96 -10.17
CA TRP A 79 -4.94 2.64 -11.56
C TRP A 79 -5.80 3.54 -12.43
N ARG A 80 -5.19 4.63 -12.92
CA ARG A 80 -5.84 5.54 -13.86
C ARG A 80 -5.99 4.79 -15.20
N SER A 81 -7.16 4.20 -15.43
CA SER A 81 -7.63 3.91 -16.78
C SER A 81 -7.85 5.25 -17.48
N GLN A 82 -6.83 5.76 -18.17
CA GLN A 82 -7.03 6.85 -19.13
C GLN A 82 -7.73 6.24 -20.34
N SER A 83 -9.03 6.54 -20.45
CA SER A 83 -9.87 6.22 -21.60
C SER A 83 -9.74 7.27 -22.69
#